data_AF-A0A830FTI0-F1
#
_entry.id   AF-A0A830FTI0-F1
#
_cell.length_a   1.000
_cell.length_b   1.000
_cell.length_c   1.000
_cell.angle_alpha   90.00
_cell.angle_beta   90.00
_cell.angle_gamma   90.00
#
_symmetry.space_group_name_H-M   'P 1'
#
loop_
_entity.id
_entity.type
_entity.pdbx_description
1 polymer ?
#
loop_
_entity_poly.entity_id
_entity_poly.type
_entity_poly.pdbx_seq_one_letter_code
_entity_poly.pdbx_strand_id
1 'polypeptide(L)'
;MTCPSCGEEFERLGMHWYHGACPYPEIDRRTRETVIGLLMGDASIPTTPHANNILHVPMTNRTFLEWLDDELGVLTTGGVTLKKTATELAANNAASGFSPNAEPENYHDMYTIWTRTHPFFTELRETWYPGGEKRFPDDLELTPTVAKFWYLCDGFLDFGDWGRPRLGIKAANETERAAFLESLFVDAGFSPTFQRYQIRFSCDDTERLVEWLGEAPPGFAYKWGLDSKDEYDRLKRTAYEEHATRTLT
;
A
#
# COMPACT_ATOMS: atom_id res chain seq x y z
N MET A 1 -16.14 -5.17 -20.35
CA MET A 1 -14.70 -5.48 -20.19
C MET A 1 -14.41 -6.81 -20.84
N THR A 2 -13.29 -6.92 -21.54
CA THR A 2 -12.95 -8.09 -22.35
C THR A 2 -12.23 -9.14 -21.51
N CYS A 3 -12.68 -10.40 -21.59
CA CYS A 3 -11.98 -11.52 -20.97
C CYS A 3 -10.69 -11.81 -21.76
N PRO A 4 -9.50 -11.84 -21.13
CA PRO A 4 -8.25 -12.10 -21.85
C PRO A 4 -8.16 -13.52 -22.43
N SER A 5 -8.92 -14.47 -21.86
CA SER A 5 -8.89 -15.89 -22.26
C SER A 5 -9.76 -16.18 -23.50
N CYS A 6 -10.97 -15.61 -23.58
CA CYS A 6 -11.89 -15.88 -24.70
C CYS A 6 -12.13 -14.68 -25.62
N GLY A 7 -11.70 -13.47 -25.26
CA GLY A 7 -11.90 -12.26 -26.06
C GLY A 7 -13.32 -11.71 -26.06
N GLU A 8 -14.25 -12.33 -25.33
CA GLU A 8 -15.64 -11.86 -25.22
C GLU A 8 -15.78 -10.73 -24.19
N GLU A 9 -16.77 -9.86 -24.41
CA GLU A 9 -17.09 -8.76 -23.51
C GLU A 9 -18.11 -9.18 -22.46
N PHE A 10 -17.83 -8.83 -21.21
CA PHE A 10 -18.73 -9.06 -20.08
C PHE A 10 -18.99 -7.78 -19.30
N GLU A 11 -20.22 -7.61 -18.82
CA GLU A 11 -20.58 -6.60 -17.83
C GLU A 11 -19.98 -6.94 -16.46
N ARG A 12 -20.00 -8.24 -16.09
CA ARG A 12 -19.52 -8.75 -14.80
C ARG A 12 -18.43 -9.79 -14.99
N LEU A 13 -17.25 -9.33 -15.41
CA LEU A 13 -16.13 -10.21 -15.74
C LEU A 13 -15.69 -11.14 -14.58
N GLY A 14 -15.79 -10.70 -13.32
CA GLY A 14 -15.49 -11.55 -12.17
C GLY A 14 -16.45 -12.75 -12.01
N MET A 15 -17.73 -12.57 -12.33
CA MET A 15 -18.71 -13.67 -12.32
C MET A 15 -18.46 -14.66 -13.45
N HIS A 16 -17.99 -14.16 -14.60
CA HIS A 16 -17.59 -15.01 -15.71
C HIS A 16 -16.44 -15.94 -15.32
N TRP A 17 -15.44 -15.49 -14.57
CA TRP A 17 -14.37 -16.39 -14.08
C TRP A 17 -14.83 -17.32 -12.96
N TYR A 18 -15.73 -16.86 -12.09
CA TYR A 18 -16.17 -17.67 -10.95
C TYR A 18 -17.11 -18.83 -11.36
N HIS A 19 -18.02 -18.61 -12.30
CA HIS A 19 -19.00 -19.61 -12.74
C HIS A 19 -18.75 -20.18 -14.14
N GLY A 20 -17.95 -19.50 -14.96
CA GLY A 20 -17.74 -19.85 -16.36
C GLY A 20 -16.62 -20.88 -16.56
N ALA A 21 -16.40 -21.19 -17.84
CA ALA A 21 -15.37 -22.14 -18.25
C ALA A 21 -13.98 -21.51 -18.45
N CYS A 22 -13.88 -20.17 -18.47
CA CYS A 22 -12.59 -19.49 -18.64
C CYS A 22 -11.82 -19.48 -17.31
N PRO A 23 -10.51 -19.78 -17.34
CA PRO A 23 -9.68 -19.67 -16.15
C PRO A 23 -9.57 -18.22 -15.70
N TYR A 24 -9.26 -18.04 -14.42
CA TYR A 24 -8.80 -16.75 -13.90
C TYR A 24 -7.51 -16.32 -14.63
N PRO A 25 -7.32 -15.01 -14.87
CA PRO A 25 -6.11 -14.51 -15.51
C PRO A 25 -4.89 -14.81 -14.63
N GLU A 26 -3.80 -15.26 -15.24
CA GLU A 26 -2.55 -15.43 -14.50
C GLU A 26 -2.03 -14.08 -14.01
N ILE A 27 -1.57 -14.05 -12.76
CA ILE A 27 -0.95 -12.87 -12.16
C ILE A 27 0.56 -13.05 -12.25
N ASP A 28 1.21 -12.18 -13.02
CA ASP A 28 2.65 -12.19 -13.21
C ASP A 28 3.39 -11.86 -11.90
N ARG A 29 4.69 -12.15 -11.89
CA ARG A 29 5.55 -11.98 -10.70
C ARG A 29 5.56 -10.54 -10.18
N ARG A 30 5.70 -9.53 -11.06
CA ARG A 30 5.78 -8.13 -10.65
C ARG A 30 4.46 -7.70 -10.00
N THR A 31 3.33 -8.11 -10.58
CA THR A 31 2.00 -7.83 -10.01
C THR A 31 1.81 -8.51 -8.65
N ARG A 32 2.26 -9.75 -8.48
CA ARG A 32 2.24 -10.44 -7.17
C ARG A 32 3.07 -9.69 -6.12
N GLU A 33 4.29 -9.29 -6.48
CA GLU A 33 5.17 -8.53 -5.58
C GLU A 33 4.59 -7.16 -5.21
N THR A 34 3.96 -6.46 -6.15
CA THR A 34 3.21 -5.21 -5.89
C THR A 34 2.11 -5.44 -4.87
N VAL A 35 1.28 -6.47 -5.06
CA VAL A 35 0.19 -6.80 -4.13
C VAL A 35 0.73 -7.14 -2.74
N ILE A 36 1.82 -7.92 -2.66
CA ILE A 36 2.45 -8.28 -1.40
C ILE A 36 2.97 -7.03 -0.67
N GLY A 37 3.70 -6.14 -1.35
CA GLY A 37 4.20 -4.91 -0.73
C GLY A 37 3.08 -3.97 -0.28
N LEU A 38 1.98 -3.87 -1.04
CA LEU A 38 0.79 -3.14 -0.61
C LEU A 38 0.14 -3.79 0.62
N LEU A 39 0.12 -5.13 0.69
CA LEU A 39 -0.44 -5.87 1.82
C LEU A 39 0.40 -5.75 3.09
N MET A 40 1.71 -5.52 2.97
CA MET A 40 2.55 -5.15 4.11
C MET A 40 2.14 -3.83 4.75
N GLY A 41 1.58 -2.90 3.97
CA GLY A 41 1.08 -1.62 4.45
C GLY A 41 -0.45 -1.49 4.40
N ASP A 42 -0.93 -0.55 3.58
CA ASP A 42 -2.32 -0.07 3.62
C ASP A 42 -3.35 -1.06 3.06
N ALA A 43 -2.96 -2.01 2.22
CA ALA A 43 -3.91 -2.93 1.60
C ALA A 43 -4.40 -4.01 2.57
N SER A 44 -5.52 -4.62 2.22
CA SER A 44 -6.15 -5.66 3.03
C SER A 44 -6.88 -6.67 2.17
N ILE A 45 -7.05 -7.88 2.69
CA ILE A 45 -7.86 -8.92 2.06
C ILE A 45 -9.06 -9.22 2.97
N PRO A 46 -10.19 -8.53 2.78
CA PRO A 46 -11.37 -8.78 3.59
C PRO A 46 -11.94 -10.19 3.35
N THR A 47 -12.54 -10.75 4.40
CA THR A 47 -13.23 -12.04 4.31
C THR A 47 -14.49 -11.90 3.45
N THR A 48 -14.60 -12.74 2.43
CA THR A 48 -15.78 -12.84 1.57
C THR A 48 -16.53 -14.15 1.86
N PRO A 49 -17.79 -14.12 2.31
CA PRO A 49 -18.57 -15.34 2.48
C PRO A 49 -18.83 -15.97 1.11
N HIS A 50 -18.40 -17.22 0.92
CA HIS A 50 -18.77 -18.07 -0.23
C HIS A 50 -18.17 -17.70 -1.60
N ALA A 51 -17.00 -17.05 -1.64
CA ALA A 51 -16.27 -16.81 -2.88
C ALA A 51 -14.76 -16.66 -2.61
N ASN A 52 -13.97 -16.68 -3.70
CA ASN A 52 -12.57 -16.23 -3.66
C ASN A 52 -12.49 -14.81 -3.09
N ASN A 53 -11.39 -14.51 -2.39
CA ASN A 53 -11.20 -13.21 -1.78
C ASN A 53 -10.85 -12.11 -2.79
N ILE A 54 -10.90 -10.87 -2.32
CA ILE A 54 -10.58 -9.64 -3.04
C ILE A 54 -9.48 -8.88 -2.30
N LEU A 55 -8.66 -8.13 -3.03
CA LEU A 55 -7.75 -7.14 -2.49
C LEU A 55 -8.47 -5.79 -2.43
N HIS A 56 -8.28 -5.08 -1.33
CA HIS A 56 -8.81 -3.76 -1.09
C HIS A 56 -7.66 -2.81 -0.72
N VAL A 57 -7.48 -1.75 -1.51
CA VAL A 57 -6.41 -0.76 -1.32
C VAL A 57 -7.05 0.60 -1.06
N PRO A 58 -7.11 1.06 0.20
CA PRO A 58 -7.52 2.42 0.54
C PRO A 58 -6.33 3.39 0.48
N MET A 59 -6.52 4.60 -0.06
CA MET A 59 -5.49 5.63 -0.07
C MET A 59 -6.05 7.03 -0.27
N THR A 60 -5.34 8.06 0.20
CA THR A 60 -5.68 9.47 -0.04
C THR A 60 -5.14 9.99 -1.37
N ASN A 61 -4.03 9.41 -1.87
CA ASN A 61 -3.43 9.76 -3.15
C ASN A 61 -4.22 9.10 -4.29
N ARG A 62 -5.12 9.86 -4.90
CA ARG A 62 -5.99 9.39 -5.98
C ARG A 62 -5.21 9.07 -7.25
N THR A 63 -4.23 9.89 -7.62
CA THR A 63 -3.39 9.68 -8.81
C THR A 63 -2.65 8.36 -8.75
N PHE A 64 -2.13 7.98 -7.59
CA PHE A 64 -1.53 6.66 -7.39
C PHE A 64 -2.54 5.53 -7.59
N LEU A 65 -3.76 5.66 -7.06
CA LEU A 65 -4.79 4.63 -7.22
C LEU A 65 -5.24 4.47 -8.67
N GLU A 66 -5.30 5.57 -9.43
CA GLU A 66 -5.60 5.53 -10.87
C GLU A 66 -4.48 4.81 -11.63
N TRP A 67 -3.22 5.14 -11.35
CA TRP A 67 -2.08 4.42 -11.91
C TRP A 67 -2.05 2.94 -11.51
N LEU A 68 -2.36 2.62 -10.25
CA LEU A 68 -2.41 1.25 -9.77
C LEU A 68 -3.56 0.46 -10.40
N ASP A 69 -4.71 1.10 -10.65
CA ASP A 69 -5.83 0.51 -11.38
C ASP A 69 -5.40 0.09 -12.79
N ASP A 70 -4.67 0.96 -13.49
CA ASP A 70 -4.12 0.67 -14.82
C ASP A 70 -3.07 -0.46 -14.78
N GLU A 71 -2.14 -0.45 -13.82
CA GLU A 71 -1.11 -1.50 -13.68
C GLU A 71 -1.72 -2.87 -13.36
N LEU A 72 -2.78 -2.92 -12.55
CA LEU A 72 -3.48 -4.17 -12.21
C LEU A 72 -4.50 -4.59 -13.29
N GLY A 73 -4.93 -3.64 -14.12
CA GLY A 73 -5.74 -3.84 -15.31
C GLY A 73 -6.98 -4.71 -15.08
N VAL A 74 -7.03 -5.87 -15.73
CA VAL A 74 -8.20 -6.77 -15.67
C VAL A 74 -8.46 -7.32 -14.26
N LEU A 75 -7.53 -7.19 -13.32
CA LEU A 75 -7.74 -7.65 -11.94
C LEU A 75 -8.63 -6.70 -11.14
N THR A 76 -8.67 -5.40 -11.44
CA THR A 76 -9.45 -4.42 -10.67
C THR A 76 -10.87 -4.29 -11.17
N THR A 77 -11.81 -3.80 -10.35
CA THR A 77 -13.19 -3.57 -10.81
C THR A 77 -13.32 -2.49 -11.89
N GLY A 78 -12.24 -1.73 -12.15
CA GLY A 78 -12.19 -0.60 -13.06
C GLY A 78 -12.60 0.68 -12.35
N GLY A 79 -11.61 1.53 -12.06
CA GLY A 79 -11.78 2.86 -11.53
C GLY A 79 -11.58 3.00 -10.02
N VAL A 80 -11.24 4.23 -9.63
CA VAL A 80 -11.08 4.68 -8.24
C VAL A 80 -12.40 5.21 -7.71
N THR A 81 -12.78 4.78 -6.50
CA THR A 81 -14.03 5.20 -5.86
C THR A 81 -13.75 5.94 -4.55
N LEU A 82 -14.57 6.96 -4.25
CA LEU A 82 -14.54 7.63 -2.96
C LEU A 82 -15.10 6.68 -1.89
N LYS A 83 -14.31 6.38 -0.87
CA LYS A 83 -14.71 5.50 0.23
C LYS A 83 -15.28 6.28 1.41
N LYS A 84 -14.59 7.36 1.82
CA LYS A 84 -15.03 8.27 2.88
C LYS A 84 -14.50 9.68 2.62
N THR A 85 -15.30 10.69 2.93
CA THR A 85 -14.84 12.09 2.94
C THR A 85 -13.96 12.39 4.15
N ALA A 86 -13.22 13.49 4.10
CA ALA A 86 -12.47 14.02 5.24
C ALA A 86 -13.38 14.24 6.48
N THR A 87 -14.58 14.78 6.28
CA THR A 87 -15.58 14.94 7.35
C THR A 87 -16.00 13.60 7.97
N GLU A 88 -16.33 12.60 7.14
CA GLU A 88 -16.72 11.27 7.62
C GLU A 88 -15.58 10.57 8.36
N LEU A 89 -14.33 10.74 7.91
CA LEU A 89 -13.16 10.20 8.58
C LEU A 89 -12.94 10.83 9.95
N ALA A 90 -13.00 12.16 10.05
CA ALA A 90 -12.86 12.85 11.32
C ALA A 90 -13.95 12.40 12.31
N ALA A 91 -15.22 12.35 11.86
CA ALA A 91 -16.33 11.89 12.69
C ALA A 91 -16.14 10.44 13.17
N ASN A 92 -15.69 9.53 12.31
CA ASN A 92 -15.43 8.14 12.68
C ASN A 92 -14.26 8.01 13.67
N ASN A 93 -13.19 8.79 13.49
CA ASN A 93 -12.04 8.77 14.39
C ASN A 93 -12.34 9.39 15.77
N ALA A 94 -13.21 10.41 15.81
CA ALA A 94 -13.74 10.94 17.05
C ALA A 94 -14.62 9.90 17.77
N ALA A 95 -15.56 9.28 17.04
CA ALA A 95 -16.50 8.31 17.60
C ALA A 95 -15.83 7.02 18.11
N SER A 96 -14.77 6.55 17.44
CA SER A 96 -14.01 5.35 17.84
C SER A 96 -13.07 5.59 19.03
N GLY A 97 -12.85 6.86 19.42
CA GLY A 97 -11.87 7.23 20.44
C GLY A 97 -10.41 7.17 19.97
N PHE A 98 -10.15 6.87 18.69
CA PHE A 98 -8.81 6.87 18.12
C PHE A 98 -8.20 8.28 18.11
N SER A 99 -9.01 9.28 17.77
CA SER A 99 -8.65 10.70 17.85
C SER A 99 -9.86 11.50 18.32
N PRO A 100 -10.08 11.65 19.64
CA PRO A 100 -11.25 12.34 20.19
C PRO A 100 -11.41 13.79 19.73
N ASN A 101 -10.30 14.46 19.38
CA ASN A 101 -10.27 15.84 18.87
C ASN A 101 -10.03 15.86 17.35
N ALA A 102 -10.58 14.89 16.61
CA ALA A 102 -10.43 14.84 15.16
C ALA A 102 -11.17 16.02 14.49
N GLU A 103 -10.42 16.89 13.84
CA GLU A 103 -10.95 18.00 13.05
C GLU A 103 -10.87 17.66 11.55
N PRO A 104 -11.95 17.79 10.76
CA PRO A 104 -11.98 17.47 9.32
C PRO A 104 -10.85 18.08 8.49
N GLU A 105 -10.35 19.25 8.88
CA GLU A 105 -9.27 19.98 8.22
C GLU A 105 -7.94 19.21 8.26
N ASN A 106 -7.77 18.32 9.24
CA ASN A 106 -6.60 17.45 9.40
C ASN A 106 -6.72 16.14 8.61
N TYR A 107 -7.81 15.96 7.85
CA TYR A 107 -8.06 14.77 7.05
C TYR A 107 -8.11 15.10 5.55
N HIS A 108 -7.93 14.06 4.76
CA HIS A 108 -8.15 14.06 3.31
C HIS A 108 -9.18 12.99 3.00
N ASP A 109 -9.88 13.15 1.88
CA ASP A 109 -10.79 12.13 1.38
C ASP A 109 -10.01 10.83 1.14
N MET A 110 -10.60 9.71 1.52
CA MET A 110 -10.04 8.39 1.31
C MET A 110 -10.74 7.75 0.13
N TYR A 111 -9.94 7.40 -0.87
CA TYR A 111 -10.33 6.68 -2.05
C TYR A 111 -9.97 5.21 -1.93
N THR A 112 -10.49 4.38 -2.83
CA THR A 112 -10.17 2.96 -2.87
C THR A 112 -10.30 2.36 -4.26
N ILE A 113 -9.49 1.33 -4.50
CA ILE A 113 -9.72 0.34 -5.56
C ILE A 113 -10.02 -1.03 -4.93
N TRP A 114 -10.81 -1.80 -5.66
CA TRP A 114 -11.13 -3.18 -5.34
C TRP A 114 -10.71 -4.08 -6.49
N THR A 115 -10.17 -5.25 -6.16
CA THR A 115 -10.00 -6.30 -7.17
C THR A 115 -11.26 -7.14 -7.33
N ARG A 116 -11.34 -7.81 -8.47
CA ARG A 116 -12.24 -8.95 -8.69
C ARG A 116 -11.77 -10.11 -7.82
N THR A 117 -12.69 -11.01 -7.53
CA THR A 117 -12.37 -12.23 -6.78
C THR A 117 -11.31 -13.05 -7.53
N HIS A 118 -10.33 -13.59 -6.82
CA HIS A 118 -9.26 -14.36 -7.46
C HIS A 118 -8.64 -15.38 -6.48
N PRO A 119 -8.33 -16.63 -6.90
CA PRO A 119 -7.71 -17.63 -6.03
C PRO A 119 -6.42 -17.16 -5.32
N PHE A 120 -5.56 -16.40 -6.02
CA PHE A 120 -4.38 -15.77 -5.42
C PHE A 120 -4.69 -14.93 -4.17
N PHE A 121 -5.78 -14.16 -4.16
CA PHE A 121 -6.13 -13.37 -2.97
C PHE A 121 -6.66 -14.27 -1.85
N THR A 122 -7.27 -15.41 -2.16
CA THR A 122 -7.64 -16.43 -1.17
C THR A 122 -6.40 -17.04 -0.53
N GLU A 123 -5.39 -17.41 -1.34
CA GLU A 123 -4.11 -17.93 -0.86
C GLU A 123 -3.40 -16.91 0.06
N LEU A 124 -3.35 -15.64 -0.35
CA LEU A 124 -2.83 -14.57 0.49
C LEU A 124 -3.66 -14.39 1.78
N ARG A 125 -4.99 -14.57 1.73
CA ARG A 125 -5.84 -14.49 2.93
C ARG A 125 -5.53 -15.58 3.94
N GLU A 126 -5.30 -16.80 3.48
CA GLU A 126 -5.01 -17.96 4.32
C GLU A 126 -3.64 -17.81 5.00
N THR A 127 -2.66 -17.28 4.27
CA THR A 127 -1.27 -17.11 4.74
C THR A 127 -1.09 -15.87 5.62
N TRP A 128 -1.69 -14.73 5.26
CA TRP A 128 -1.49 -13.46 5.98
C TRP A 128 -2.44 -13.25 7.15
N TYR A 129 -3.49 -14.06 7.27
CA TYR A 129 -4.51 -13.87 8.30
C TYR A 129 -4.92 -15.20 8.97
N PRO A 130 -3.97 -15.98 9.51
CA PRO A 130 -4.24 -17.30 10.09
C PRO A 130 -5.17 -17.25 11.31
N GLY A 131 -5.20 -16.11 12.03
CA GLY A 131 -6.11 -15.84 13.15
C GLY A 131 -7.20 -14.80 12.85
N GLY A 132 -7.35 -14.39 11.59
CA GLY A 132 -8.22 -13.27 11.20
C GLY A 132 -7.58 -11.88 11.33
N GLU A 133 -6.41 -11.78 11.97
CA GLU A 133 -5.59 -10.57 12.05
C GLU A 133 -4.41 -10.66 11.08
N LYS A 134 -4.00 -9.52 10.51
CA LYS A 134 -2.89 -9.45 9.55
C LYS A 134 -1.58 -9.78 10.27
N ARG A 135 -0.83 -10.75 9.74
CA ARG A 135 0.51 -11.13 10.17
C ARG A 135 1.37 -11.45 8.96
N PHE A 136 2.60 -10.95 8.92
CA PHE A 136 3.53 -11.20 7.83
C PHE A 136 3.97 -12.68 7.86
N PRO A 137 3.93 -13.41 6.73
CA PRO A 137 4.41 -14.79 6.66
C PRO A 137 5.87 -14.92 7.11
N ASP A 138 6.22 -16.04 7.75
CA ASP A 138 7.59 -16.29 8.25
C ASP A 138 8.60 -16.51 7.10
N ASP A 139 8.11 -16.91 5.93
CA ASP A 139 8.87 -17.14 4.69
C ASP A 139 8.80 -15.95 3.72
N LEU A 140 8.39 -14.77 4.19
CA LEU A 140 8.34 -13.56 3.38
C LEU A 140 9.75 -13.13 2.97
N GLU A 141 9.96 -12.93 1.67
CA GLU A 141 11.20 -12.39 1.11
C GLU A 141 10.98 -10.97 0.56
N LEU A 142 11.91 -10.05 0.85
CA LEU A 142 11.88 -8.71 0.26
C LEU A 142 12.55 -8.69 -1.11
N THR A 143 11.74 -8.38 -2.13
CA THR A 143 12.25 -7.88 -3.40
C THR A 143 12.24 -6.34 -3.40
N PRO A 144 12.96 -5.68 -4.33
CA PRO A 144 12.86 -4.22 -4.50
C PRO A 144 11.40 -3.74 -4.65
N THR A 145 10.58 -4.51 -5.38
CA THR A 145 9.16 -4.20 -5.60
C THR A 145 8.37 -4.31 -4.30
N VAL A 146 8.52 -5.40 -3.55
CA VAL A 146 7.80 -5.59 -2.27
C VAL A 146 8.15 -4.46 -1.29
N ALA A 147 9.45 -4.18 -1.12
CA ALA A 147 9.92 -3.13 -0.23
C ALA A 147 9.46 -1.73 -0.69
N LYS A 148 9.39 -1.48 -2.00
CA LYS A 148 8.91 -0.21 -2.57
C LYS A 148 7.49 0.08 -2.13
N PHE A 149 6.58 -0.87 -2.30
CA PHE A 149 5.18 -0.65 -1.96
C PHE A 149 4.93 -0.61 -0.46
N TRP A 150 5.72 -1.36 0.33
CA TRP A 150 5.67 -1.21 1.78
C TRP A 150 6.15 0.18 2.22
N TYR A 151 7.28 0.66 1.68
CA TYR A 151 7.79 2.00 1.92
C TYR A 151 6.82 3.10 1.46
N LEU A 152 6.17 2.90 0.32
CA LEU A 152 5.17 3.83 -0.19
C LEU A 152 3.97 3.97 0.76
N CYS A 153 3.52 2.91 1.40
CA CYS A 153 2.45 2.97 2.40
C CYS A 153 2.96 3.56 3.72
N ASP A 154 3.84 2.84 4.41
CA ASP A 154 4.17 3.11 5.82
C ASP A 154 5.50 3.85 6.03
N GLY A 155 6.19 4.14 4.94
CA GLY A 155 7.49 4.77 4.95
C GLY A 155 7.46 6.29 5.02
N PHE A 156 8.55 6.86 5.53
CA PHE A 156 8.78 8.29 5.57
C PHE A 156 10.28 8.61 5.55
N LEU A 157 10.60 9.87 5.25
CA LEU A 157 11.93 10.44 5.41
C LEU A 157 11.95 11.33 6.65
N ASP A 158 12.98 11.18 7.47
CA ASP A 158 13.20 11.96 8.69
C ASP A 158 14.41 12.86 8.51
N PHE A 159 14.15 14.13 8.20
CA PHE A 159 15.15 15.18 8.13
C PHE A 159 15.41 15.72 9.53
N GLY A 160 16.27 15.04 10.27
CA GLY A 160 16.82 15.58 11.51
C GLY A 160 17.65 16.84 11.27
N ASP A 161 18.26 17.39 12.34
CA ASP A 161 18.97 18.67 12.29
C ASP A 161 20.25 18.69 11.42
N TRP A 162 20.68 17.53 10.92
CA TRP A 162 21.97 17.32 10.25
C TRP A 162 21.88 17.25 8.71
N GLY A 163 20.73 17.60 8.13
CA GLY A 163 20.54 17.81 6.70
C GLY A 163 20.25 16.54 5.87
N ARG A 164 20.91 15.42 6.15
CA ARG A 164 20.66 14.14 5.44
C ARG A 164 19.48 13.38 6.06
N PRO A 165 18.46 12.99 5.28
CA PRO A 165 17.32 12.27 5.84
C PRO A 165 17.68 10.84 6.23
N ARG A 166 16.86 10.27 7.10
CA ARG A 166 16.84 8.83 7.39
C ARG A 166 15.50 8.24 7.00
N LEU A 167 15.53 7.17 6.23
CA LEU A 167 14.34 6.40 5.92
C LEU A 167 13.83 5.68 7.17
N GLY A 168 12.53 5.70 7.36
CA GLY A 168 11.85 4.85 8.33
C GLY A 168 10.61 4.22 7.74
N ILE A 169 10.23 3.04 8.24
CA ILE A 169 8.98 2.33 7.91
C ILE A 169 8.28 1.97 9.21
N LYS A 170 7.03 2.43 9.38
CA LYS A 170 6.22 2.04 10.54
C LYS A 170 5.78 0.58 10.41
N ALA A 171 5.86 -0.17 11.50
CA ALA A 171 5.47 -1.57 11.56
C ALA A 171 4.91 -1.91 12.94
N ALA A 172 3.93 -1.10 13.38
CA ALA A 172 3.33 -1.22 14.71
C ALA A 172 2.51 -2.51 14.92
N ASN A 173 2.13 -3.17 13.84
CA ASN A 173 1.44 -4.46 13.84
C ASN A 173 2.37 -5.67 14.00
N GLU A 174 3.69 -5.50 13.90
CA GLU A 174 4.70 -6.58 13.92
C GLU A 174 5.78 -6.35 14.99
N THR A 175 5.44 -5.58 16.02
CA THR A 175 6.41 -5.05 16.99
C THR A 175 7.09 -6.13 17.82
N GLU A 176 6.42 -7.25 18.03
CA GLU A 176 6.94 -8.42 18.72
C GLU A 176 7.93 -9.23 17.86
N ARG A 177 8.04 -8.90 16.57
CA ARG A 177 8.87 -9.58 15.57
C ARG A 177 9.99 -8.70 15.03
N ALA A 178 10.53 -7.82 15.87
CA ALA A 178 11.63 -6.90 15.52
C ALA A 178 12.79 -7.58 14.77
N ALA A 179 13.28 -8.73 15.27
CA ALA A 179 14.38 -9.46 14.64
C ALA A 179 14.02 -9.99 13.23
N PHE A 180 12.76 -10.42 13.04
CA PHE A 180 12.28 -10.82 11.72
C PHE A 180 12.22 -9.62 10.77
N LEU A 181 11.66 -8.49 11.21
CA LEU A 181 11.61 -7.26 10.40
C LEU A 181 12.99 -6.74 10.02
N GLU A 182 13.96 -6.82 10.93
CA GLU A 182 15.35 -6.49 10.64
C GLU A 182 15.95 -7.49 9.64
N SER A 183 15.72 -8.79 9.81
CA SER A 183 16.26 -9.83 8.92
C SER A 183 15.85 -9.64 7.46
N LEU A 184 14.60 -9.21 7.21
CA LEU A 184 14.10 -8.93 5.86
C LEU A 184 14.99 -7.99 5.05
N PHE A 185 15.54 -6.95 5.71
CA PHE A 185 16.43 -5.98 5.06
C PHE A 185 17.90 -6.34 5.19
N VAL A 186 18.30 -7.09 6.23
CA VAL A 186 19.66 -7.66 6.34
C VAL A 186 19.94 -8.60 5.17
N ASP A 187 18.98 -9.47 4.85
CA ASP A 187 19.09 -10.39 3.72
C ASP A 187 19.18 -9.66 2.37
N ALA A 188 18.61 -8.45 2.29
CA ALA A 188 18.74 -7.55 1.14
C ALA A 188 20.03 -6.70 1.14
N GLY A 189 20.91 -6.85 2.15
CA GLY A 189 22.22 -6.18 2.22
C GLY A 189 22.22 -4.80 2.88
N PHE A 190 21.23 -4.54 3.75
CA PHE A 190 21.13 -3.31 4.56
C PHE A 190 21.36 -3.58 6.05
N SER A 191 21.53 -2.53 6.84
CA SER A 191 21.73 -2.62 8.30
C SER A 191 20.63 -1.84 9.05
N PRO A 192 19.38 -2.34 9.02
CA PRO A 192 18.26 -1.69 9.71
C PRO A 192 18.42 -1.76 11.23
N THR A 193 17.68 -0.89 11.91
CA THR A 193 17.41 -1.03 13.35
C THR A 193 15.91 -0.89 13.59
N PHE A 194 15.36 -1.72 14.47
CA PHE A 194 13.97 -1.62 14.90
C PHE A 194 13.89 -0.89 16.25
N GLN A 195 13.22 0.26 16.26
CA GLN A 195 13.02 1.03 17.49
C GLN A 195 11.74 1.85 17.41
N ARG A 196 11.00 1.95 18.53
CA ARG A 196 9.76 2.73 18.61
C ARG A 196 8.74 2.37 17.50
N TYR A 197 8.55 1.07 17.29
CA TYR A 197 7.56 0.51 16.35
C TYR A 197 7.82 0.78 14.86
N GLN A 198 9.09 1.01 14.49
CA GLN A 198 9.49 1.33 13.13
C GLN A 198 10.90 0.81 12.85
N ILE A 199 11.11 0.44 11.60
CA ILE A 199 12.42 0.12 11.02
C ILE A 199 13.08 1.45 10.65
N ARG A 200 14.35 1.61 10.96
CA ARG A 200 15.14 2.82 10.70
C ARG A 200 16.46 2.46 10.03
N PHE A 201 16.85 3.31 9.08
CA PHE A 201 18.08 3.16 8.33
C PHE A 201 19.06 4.31 8.63
N SER A 202 20.35 4.06 8.43
CA SER A 202 21.36 5.13 8.42
C SER A 202 21.15 6.05 7.22
N CYS A 203 21.81 7.21 7.18
CA CYS A 203 21.75 8.08 6.00
C CYS A 203 22.32 7.38 4.76
N ASP A 204 23.41 6.62 4.92
CA ASP A 204 24.05 5.90 3.81
C ASP A 204 23.16 4.76 3.30
N ASP A 205 22.53 4.00 4.20
CA ASP A 205 21.56 2.98 3.80
C ASP A 205 20.30 3.61 3.21
N THR A 206 19.90 4.82 3.63
CA THR A 206 18.76 5.52 3.03
C THR A 206 18.99 5.83 1.57
N GLU A 207 20.16 6.36 1.22
CA GLU A 207 20.53 6.66 -0.17
C GLU A 207 20.58 5.38 -1.02
N ARG A 208 21.24 4.34 -0.51
CA ARG A 208 21.30 3.01 -1.18
C ARG A 208 19.92 2.38 -1.32
N LEU A 209 19.07 2.51 -0.31
CA LEU A 209 17.75 1.90 -0.31
C LEU A 209 16.84 2.61 -1.30
N VAL A 210 16.83 3.94 -1.34
CA VAL A 210 16.06 4.72 -2.33
C VAL A 210 16.48 4.37 -3.76
N GLU A 211 17.77 4.21 -4.02
CA GLU A 211 18.26 3.73 -5.31
C GLU A 211 17.79 2.30 -5.61
N TRP A 212 17.89 1.39 -4.64
CA TRP A 212 17.46 -0.01 -4.78
C TRP A 212 15.95 -0.14 -5.02
N LEU A 213 15.13 0.69 -4.37
CA LEU A 213 13.70 0.77 -4.64
C LEU A 213 13.43 1.22 -6.08
N GLY A 214 14.31 2.02 -6.70
CA GLY A 214 14.12 2.56 -8.04
C GLY A 214 13.08 3.67 -8.08
N GLU A 215 12.43 3.88 -9.23
CA GLU A 215 11.56 5.05 -9.43
C GLU A 215 10.31 5.05 -8.52
N ALA A 216 9.97 6.24 -8.02
CA ALA A 216 8.78 6.48 -7.21
C ALA A 216 7.50 6.35 -8.05
N PRO A 217 6.46 5.67 -7.54
CA PRO A 217 5.14 5.69 -8.18
C PRO A 217 4.52 7.11 -8.21
N PRO A 218 3.55 7.36 -9.11
CA PRO A 218 2.89 8.65 -9.25
C PRO A 218 2.34 9.21 -7.92
N GLY A 219 2.60 10.50 -7.69
CA GLY A 219 2.21 11.22 -6.47
C GLY A 219 3.01 10.88 -5.21
N PHE A 220 4.06 10.06 -5.31
CA PHE A 220 4.94 9.72 -4.18
C PHE A 220 6.39 10.19 -4.33
N ALA A 221 6.70 11.01 -5.34
CA ALA A 221 8.05 11.52 -5.59
C ALA A 221 8.70 12.17 -4.35
N TYR A 222 7.91 12.85 -3.50
CA TYR A 222 8.41 13.45 -2.26
C TYR A 222 9.02 12.43 -1.29
N LYS A 223 8.57 11.16 -1.28
CA LYS A 223 9.18 10.10 -0.45
C LYS A 223 10.56 9.68 -0.97
N TRP A 224 10.92 10.03 -2.21
CA TRP A 224 12.23 9.76 -2.81
C TRP A 224 13.14 11.00 -2.82
N GLY A 225 12.66 12.18 -2.40
CA GLY A 225 13.44 13.41 -2.42
C GLY A 225 14.42 13.49 -1.25
N LEU A 226 15.72 13.31 -1.51
CA LEU A 226 16.77 13.28 -0.49
C LEU A 226 17.53 14.62 -0.30
N ASP A 227 17.32 15.59 -1.17
CA ASP A 227 18.17 16.77 -1.29
C ASP A 227 18.18 17.68 -0.05
N SER A 228 17.00 18.03 0.46
CA SER A 228 16.87 18.88 1.64
C SER A 228 15.47 18.79 2.24
N LYS A 229 15.35 19.21 3.51
CA LYS A 229 14.06 19.29 4.20
C LYS A 229 13.09 20.24 3.50
N ASP A 230 13.56 21.40 3.06
CA ASP A 230 12.73 22.40 2.38
C ASP A 230 12.19 21.87 1.06
N GLU A 231 13.02 21.13 0.31
CA GLU A 231 12.60 20.48 -0.93
C GLU A 231 11.58 19.37 -0.66
N TYR A 232 11.85 18.51 0.32
CA TYR A 232 10.91 17.48 0.76
C TYR A 232 9.56 18.06 1.16
N ASP A 233 9.55 19.09 2.01
CA ASP A 233 8.33 19.74 2.49
C ASP A 233 7.57 20.42 1.34
N ARG A 234 8.29 21.01 0.37
CA ARG A 234 7.70 21.56 -0.86
C ARG A 234 7.03 20.46 -1.70
N LEU A 235 7.76 19.40 -2.04
CA LEU A 235 7.25 18.30 -2.85
C LEU A 235 6.08 17.60 -2.16
N LYS A 236 6.15 17.41 -0.84
CA LYS A 236 5.08 16.82 -0.05
C LYS A 236 3.84 17.69 -0.09
N ARG A 237 3.96 19.01 0.15
CA ARG A 237 2.82 19.91 0.07
C ARG A 237 2.17 19.87 -1.31
N THR A 238 2.97 19.97 -2.38
CA THR A 238 2.47 19.87 -3.77
C THR A 238 1.76 18.55 -4.02
N ALA A 239 2.32 17.42 -3.58
CA ALA A 239 1.69 16.12 -3.75
C ALA A 239 0.31 16.03 -3.06
N TYR A 240 0.17 16.61 -1.86
CA TYR A 240 -1.11 16.64 -1.15
C TYR A 240 -2.11 17.61 -1.79
N GLU A 241 -1.65 18.73 -2.35
CA GLU A 241 -2.49 19.70 -3.07
C GLU A 241 -3.00 19.13 -4.42
N GLU A 242 -2.16 18.39 -5.13
CA GLU A 242 -2.47 17.87 -6.47
C GLU A 242 -3.21 16.53 -6.45
N HIS A 243 -2.89 15.64 -5.51
CA HIS A 243 -3.32 14.24 -5.56
C HIS A 243 -4.30 13.82 -4.46
N ALA A 244 -4.51 14.66 -3.45
CA ALA A 244 -5.49 14.41 -2.40
C ALA A 244 -6.59 15.47 -2.43
N THR A 245 -7.81 15.06 -2.14
CA THR A 245 -8.95 15.98 -2.05
C THR A 245 -9.41 16.11 -0.60
N ARG A 246 -10.22 17.15 -0.33
CA ARG A 246 -10.83 17.35 0.97
C ARG A 246 -12.26 17.86 0.78
N THR A 247 -13.22 17.01 1.09
CA THR A 247 -14.64 17.35 1.05
C THR A 247 -15.09 17.74 2.47
N LEU A 248 -15.34 19.03 2.67
CA LEU A 248 -15.88 19.61 3.91
C LEU A 248 -17.35 19.97 3.66
N THR A 249 -18.27 19.12 4.09
CA THR A 249 -19.73 19.34 4.01
C THR A 249 -20.35 19.36 5.39
#